data_AF-A0A523S4Q6-F1
#
_entry.id   AF-A0A523S4Q6-F1
#
_cell.length_a   1.000
_cell.length_b   1.000
_cell.length_c   1.000
_cell.angle_alpha   90.00
_cell.angle_beta   90.00
_cell.angle_gamma   90.00
#
_symmetry.space_group_name_H-M   'P 1'
#
loop_
_entity.id
_entity.type
_entity.pdbx_description
1 polymer ?
#
loop_
_entity_poly.entity_id
_entity_poly.type
_entity_poly.pdbx_seq_one_letter_code
_entity_poly.pdbx_strand_id
1 'polypeptide(L)'
;MAEEQKQFMEISEDLKALMYQTWLPALMTTVLQKVKELPQEHKMAVVTGMCTTCEDLAMAGAVGIQPGMSWDGYLEYLKGTVPPIGPWTVKQDGDVFDLIYESSTGPDGRARCHCPLVQLGMSDPMPECCDSGARLAAKMIAAATNKPVEKTEVVDSPSRTGASVCHYRVRVKS
;
A
#
# COMPACT_ATOMS: atom_id res chain seq x y z
N MET A 1 6.00 -51.83 12.66
CA MET A 1 5.87 -50.75 11.66
C MET A 1 4.40 -50.36 11.62
N ALA A 2 4.05 -49.26 12.27
CA ALA A 2 2.72 -48.66 12.14
C ALA A 2 2.96 -47.32 11.45
N GLU A 3 2.73 -47.29 10.13
CA GLU A 3 2.53 -46.03 9.42
C GLU A 3 1.26 -45.41 9.99
N GLU A 4 1.42 -44.50 10.96
CA GLU A 4 0.40 -43.51 11.27
C GLU A 4 0.19 -42.67 10.01
N GLN A 5 -0.80 -43.06 9.21
CA GLN A 5 -1.43 -42.16 8.27
C GLN A 5 -1.98 -40.98 9.08
N LYS A 6 -1.20 -39.90 9.14
CA LYS A 6 -1.70 -38.57 9.50
C LYS A 6 -2.79 -38.23 8.51
N GLN A 7 -4.02 -38.58 8.85
CA GLN A 7 -5.20 -38.11 8.15
C GLN A 7 -5.17 -36.58 8.24
N PHE A 8 -4.88 -35.92 7.12
CA PHE A 8 -5.02 -34.48 7.01
C PHE A 8 -6.48 -34.17 7.29
N MET A 9 -6.77 -33.66 8.49
CA MET A 9 -8.10 -33.18 8.82
C MET A 9 -8.36 -31.95 7.95
N GLU A 10 -9.39 -32.03 7.11
CA GLU A 10 -9.82 -30.93 6.28
C GLU A 10 -10.32 -29.79 7.19
N ILE A 11 -9.75 -28.60 7.03
CA ILE A 11 -10.14 -27.42 7.82
C ILE A 11 -11.47 -26.91 7.27
N SER A 12 -12.49 -26.80 8.13
CA SER A 12 -13.79 -26.24 7.74
C SER A 12 -13.67 -24.77 7.33
N GLU A 13 -14.60 -24.31 6.47
CA GLU A 13 -14.64 -22.90 6.04
C GLU A 13 -14.83 -21.93 7.21
N ASP A 14 -15.65 -22.29 8.22
CA ASP A 14 -15.83 -21.48 9.43
C ASP A 14 -14.52 -21.33 10.20
N LEU A 15 -13.73 -22.40 10.29
CA LEU A 15 -12.44 -22.35 10.96
C LEU A 15 -11.42 -21.54 10.15
N LYS A 16 -11.41 -21.67 8.82
CA LYS A 16 -10.60 -20.80 7.93
C LYS A 16 -10.98 -19.34 8.11
N ALA A 17 -12.27 -19.02 8.15
CA ALA A 17 -12.75 -17.65 8.35
C ALA A 17 -12.27 -17.08 9.68
N LEU A 18 -12.36 -17.85 10.77
CA LEU A 18 -11.84 -17.45 12.07
C LEU A 18 -10.32 -17.21 12.04
N MET A 19 -9.57 -18.07 11.36
CA MET A 19 -8.13 -17.91 11.17
C MET A 19 -7.80 -16.60 10.45
N TYR A 20 -8.49 -16.30 9.34
CA TYR A 20 -8.23 -15.11 8.53
C TYR A 20 -8.71 -13.80 9.17
N GLN A 21 -9.87 -13.82 9.84
CA GLN A 21 -10.52 -12.62 10.36
C GLN A 21 -10.10 -12.27 11.79
N THR A 22 -9.59 -13.24 12.56
CA THR A 22 -9.27 -13.02 13.97
C THR A 22 -7.83 -13.38 14.30
N TRP A 23 -7.41 -14.61 14.01
CA TRP A 23 -6.09 -15.08 14.48
C TRP A 23 -4.94 -14.41 13.75
N LEU A 24 -4.98 -14.40 12.40
CA LEU A 24 -3.93 -13.81 11.59
C LEU A 24 -3.78 -12.29 11.86
N PRO A 25 -4.86 -11.48 11.92
CA PRO A 25 -4.77 -10.08 12.35
C PRO A 25 -4.11 -9.89 13.73
N ALA A 26 -4.46 -10.70 14.73
CA ALA A 26 -3.89 -10.59 16.07
C ALA A 26 -2.39 -10.96 16.10
N LEU A 27 -2.02 -12.03 15.39
CA LEU A 27 -0.62 -12.43 15.23
C LEU A 27 0.19 -11.35 14.51
N MET A 28 -0.31 -10.83 13.39
CA MET A 28 0.36 -9.78 12.63
C MET A 28 0.49 -8.48 13.43
N THR A 29 -0.51 -8.11 14.22
CA THR A 29 -0.42 -6.97 15.14
C THR A 29 0.71 -7.16 16.15
N THR A 30 0.83 -8.34 16.73
CA THR A 30 1.91 -8.67 17.67
C THR A 30 3.29 -8.60 17.00
N VAL A 31 3.42 -9.16 15.80
CA VAL A 31 4.66 -9.09 15.01
C VAL A 31 5.03 -7.64 14.72
N LEU A 32 4.09 -6.83 14.24
CA LEU A 32 4.31 -5.42 13.92
C LEU A 32 4.72 -4.60 15.14
N GLN A 33 4.15 -4.87 16.31
CA GLN A 33 4.58 -4.25 17.56
C GLN A 33 6.05 -4.59 17.87
N LYS A 34 6.46 -5.85 17.70
CA LYS A 34 7.86 -6.26 17.91
C LYS A 34 8.82 -5.71 16.87
N VAL A 35 8.39 -5.53 15.62
CA VAL A 35 9.18 -4.84 14.59
C VAL A 35 9.54 -3.41 15.00
N LYS A 36 8.66 -2.70 15.73
CA LYS A 36 8.95 -1.35 16.24
C LYS A 36 10.08 -1.33 17.29
N GLU A 37 10.31 -2.43 17.99
CA GLU A 37 11.36 -2.58 19.01
C GLU A 37 12.74 -2.89 18.39
N LEU A 38 12.80 -3.20 17.10
CA LEU A 38 14.06 -3.53 16.42
C LEU A 38 14.96 -2.30 16.23
N PRO A 39 16.29 -2.49 16.18
CA PRO A 39 17.22 -1.47 15.70
C PRO A 39 16.79 -0.93 14.33
N GLN A 40 17.02 0.37 14.09
CA GLN A 40 16.49 1.09 12.91
C GLN A 40 16.80 0.37 11.60
N GLU A 41 18.03 -0.12 11.41
CA GLU A 41 18.43 -0.83 10.18
C GLU A 41 17.60 -2.10 9.94
N HIS A 42 17.44 -2.94 10.95
CA HIS A 42 16.66 -4.17 10.86
C HIS A 42 15.17 -3.90 10.71
N LYS A 43 14.64 -2.91 11.43
CA LYS A 43 13.26 -2.43 11.27
C LYS A 43 13.01 -2.01 9.82
N MET A 44 13.91 -1.22 9.24
CA MET A 44 13.78 -0.74 7.87
C MET A 44 13.80 -1.86 6.84
N ALA A 45 14.64 -2.88 7.03
CA ALA A 45 14.65 -4.05 6.15
C ALA A 45 13.29 -4.77 6.14
N VAL A 46 12.72 -5.01 7.32
CA VAL A 46 11.41 -5.68 7.46
C VAL A 46 10.28 -4.82 6.88
N VAL A 47 10.22 -3.55 7.26
CA VAL A 47 9.19 -2.62 6.76
C VAL A 47 9.25 -2.47 5.26
N THR A 48 10.46 -2.35 4.67
CA THR A 48 10.64 -2.27 3.22
C THR A 48 10.18 -3.55 2.52
N GLY A 49 10.48 -4.72 3.08
CA GLY A 49 10.01 -5.99 2.56
C GLY A 49 8.49 -6.08 2.53
N MET A 50 7.84 -5.75 3.66
CA MET A 50 6.37 -5.74 3.77
C MET A 50 5.73 -4.75 2.79
N CYS A 51 6.27 -3.54 2.72
CA CYS A 51 5.81 -2.50 1.79
C CYS A 51 5.94 -2.95 0.34
N THR A 52 7.08 -3.53 -0.05
CA THR A 52 7.28 -4.06 -1.41
C THR A 52 6.23 -5.13 -1.74
N THR A 53 5.91 -6.04 -0.82
CA THR A 53 4.84 -7.02 -1.03
C THR A 53 3.49 -6.35 -1.24
N CYS A 54 3.15 -5.30 -0.49
CA CYS A 54 1.92 -4.53 -0.72
C CYS A 54 1.90 -3.88 -2.11
N GLU A 55 3.02 -3.32 -2.56
CA GLU A 55 3.13 -2.72 -3.91
C GLU A 55 2.89 -3.77 -4.99
N ASP A 56 3.49 -4.95 -4.85
CA ASP A 56 3.42 -6.01 -5.85
C ASP A 56 2.00 -6.59 -5.93
N LEU A 57 1.33 -6.77 -4.77
CA LEU A 57 -0.08 -7.15 -4.73
C LEU A 57 -0.98 -6.09 -5.36
N ALA A 58 -0.71 -4.81 -5.09
CA ALA A 58 -1.46 -3.71 -5.70
C ALA A 58 -1.33 -3.73 -7.23
N MET A 59 -0.12 -3.92 -7.75
CA MET A 59 0.16 -4.05 -9.19
C MET A 59 -0.39 -5.34 -9.81
N ALA A 60 -0.56 -6.41 -9.02
CA ALA A 60 -1.19 -7.66 -9.44
C ALA A 60 -2.73 -7.61 -9.47
N GLY A 61 -3.32 -6.44 -9.23
CA GLY A 61 -4.77 -6.22 -9.32
C GLY A 61 -5.53 -6.31 -8.00
N ALA A 62 -4.85 -6.46 -6.86
CA ALA A 62 -5.52 -6.51 -5.55
C ALA A 62 -6.31 -5.23 -5.22
N VAL A 63 -5.92 -4.10 -5.78
CA VAL A 63 -6.67 -2.84 -5.65
C VAL A 63 -7.49 -2.50 -6.89
N GLY A 64 -7.36 -3.27 -7.99
CA GLY A 64 -8.03 -3.03 -9.27
C GLY A 64 -7.12 -2.52 -10.40
N ILE A 65 -5.82 -2.32 -10.15
CA ILE A 65 -4.82 -1.95 -11.18
C ILE A 65 -4.52 -3.17 -12.04
N GLN A 66 -4.79 -3.10 -13.34
CA GLN A 66 -4.53 -4.20 -14.27
C GLN A 66 -3.24 -3.96 -15.06
N PRO A 67 -2.34 -4.96 -15.18
CA PRO A 67 -1.23 -4.90 -16.11
C PRO A 67 -1.70 -4.59 -17.54
N GLY A 68 -1.01 -3.68 -18.24
CA GLY A 68 -1.33 -3.33 -19.64
C GLY A 68 -2.49 -2.34 -19.82
N MET A 69 -2.99 -1.74 -18.73
CA MET A 69 -3.97 -0.66 -18.79
C MET A 69 -3.40 0.56 -19.54
N SER A 70 -4.18 1.14 -20.46
CA SER A 70 -3.80 2.38 -21.14
C SER A 70 -3.81 3.56 -20.18
N TRP A 71 -3.14 4.67 -20.55
CA TRP A 71 -3.16 5.90 -19.77
C TRP A 71 -4.57 6.40 -19.46
N ASP A 72 -5.45 6.47 -20.46
CA ASP A 72 -6.84 6.90 -20.26
C ASP A 72 -7.61 5.92 -19.37
N GLY A 73 -7.41 4.61 -19.57
CA GLY A 73 -8.00 3.59 -18.72
C GLY A 73 -7.55 3.71 -17.26
N TYR A 74 -6.28 4.06 -17.05
CA TYR A 74 -5.71 4.28 -15.73
C TYR A 74 -6.30 5.52 -15.05
N LEU A 75 -6.44 6.63 -15.77
CA LEU A 75 -7.08 7.83 -15.24
C LEU A 75 -8.55 7.60 -14.87
N GLU A 76 -9.30 6.89 -15.72
CA GLU A 76 -10.70 6.55 -15.43
C GLU A 76 -10.83 5.60 -14.23
N TYR A 77 -9.96 4.59 -14.16
CA TYR A 77 -9.90 3.70 -13.01
C TYR A 77 -9.63 4.47 -11.70
N LEU A 78 -8.64 5.36 -11.69
CA LEU A 78 -8.28 6.15 -10.51
C LEU A 78 -9.42 7.07 -10.04
N LYS A 79 -10.19 7.65 -10.97
CA LYS A 79 -11.40 8.42 -10.63
C LYS A 79 -12.50 7.54 -10.04
N GLY A 80 -12.60 6.30 -10.48
CA GLY A 80 -13.59 5.32 -10.02
C GLY A 80 -13.25 4.65 -8.69
N THR A 81 -12.00 4.74 -8.21
CA THR A 81 -11.62 4.18 -6.91
C THR A 81 -12.34 4.88 -5.76
N VAL A 82 -12.91 4.10 -4.85
CA VAL A 82 -13.68 4.61 -3.70
C VAL A 82 -12.81 4.74 -2.45
N PRO A 83 -13.21 5.60 -1.50
CA PRO A 83 -12.55 5.65 -0.20
C PRO A 83 -12.52 4.28 0.48
N PRO A 84 -11.43 3.92 1.16
CA PRO A 84 -10.32 4.80 1.52
C PRO A 84 -9.06 4.53 0.66
N ILE A 85 -9.26 4.07 -0.59
CA ILE A 85 -8.19 3.78 -1.56
C ILE A 85 -8.14 4.84 -2.67
N GLY A 86 -9.18 5.66 -2.81
CA GLY A 86 -9.30 6.77 -3.75
C GLY A 86 -10.49 7.69 -3.42
N PRO A 87 -10.90 8.60 -4.32
CA PRO A 87 -10.36 8.79 -5.67
C PRO A 87 -9.01 9.51 -5.68
N TRP A 88 -8.22 9.27 -6.72
CA TRP A 88 -6.96 9.99 -6.94
C TRP A 88 -7.14 11.11 -7.96
N THR A 89 -6.49 12.24 -7.70
CA THR A 89 -6.28 13.30 -8.69
C THR A 89 -4.90 13.11 -9.30
N VAL A 90 -4.83 13.06 -10.63
CA VAL A 90 -3.56 13.05 -11.37
C VAL A 90 -3.42 14.35 -12.13
N LYS A 91 -2.34 15.08 -11.88
CA LYS A 91 -1.93 16.24 -12.68
C LYS A 91 -0.69 15.87 -13.49
N GLN A 92 -0.70 16.23 -14.77
CA GLN A 92 0.42 15.97 -15.67
C GLN A 92 0.95 17.29 -16.23
N ASP A 93 2.26 17.47 -16.18
CA ASP A 93 3.01 18.54 -16.83
C ASP A 93 4.21 17.94 -17.55
N GLY A 94 4.07 17.74 -18.87
CA GLY A 94 5.06 17.02 -19.68
C GLY A 94 5.31 15.60 -19.16
N ASP A 95 6.56 15.34 -18.75
CA ASP A 95 7.03 14.06 -18.20
C ASP A 95 6.96 13.99 -16.66
N VAL A 96 6.29 14.97 -16.01
CA VAL A 96 6.07 15.01 -14.56
C VAL A 96 4.61 14.75 -14.24
N PHE A 97 4.38 13.82 -13.31
CA PHE A 97 3.06 13.38 -12.87
C PHE A 97 2.96 13.57 -11.35
N ASP A 98 1.90 14.25 -10.92
CA ASP A 98 1.55 14.42 -9.52
C ASP A 98 0.29 13.61 -9.22
N LEU A 99 0.40 12.60 -8.36
CA LEU A 99 -0.70 11.77 -7.88
C LEU A 99 -1.06 12.24 -6.47
N ILE A 100 -2.28 12.73 -6.31
CA ILE A 100 -2.77 13.37 -5.09
C ILE A 100 -4.01 12.63 -4.62
N TYR A 101 -4.00 12.23 -3.36
CA TYR A 101 -5.07 11.53 -2.70
C TYR A 101 -5.45 12.23 -1.40
N GLU A 102 -6.71 12.59 -1.26
CA GLU A 102 -7.22 13.22 -0.03
C GLU A 102 -7.35 12.20 1.08
N SER A 103 -6.67 12.46 2.19
CA SER A 103 -6.75 11.60 3.37
C SER A 103 -8.00 11.94 4.18
N SER A 104 -8.65 10.91 4.73
CA SER A 104 -9.77 11.15 5.64
C SER A 104 -9.30 11.85 6.92
N THR A 105 -10.20 12.63 7.52
CA THR A 105 -9.96 13.31 8.79
C THR A 105 -10.55 12.50 9.94
N GLY A 106 -9.78 12.28 10.99
CA GLY A 106 -10.24 11.62 12.21
C GLY A 106 -11.09 12.53 13.11
N PRO A 107 -11.69 11.97 14.18
CA PRO A 107 -12.46 12.75 15.16
C PRO A 107 -11.65 13.84 15.89
N ASP A 108 -10.32 13.70 15.92
CA ASP A 108 -9.35 14.66 16.45
C ASP A 108 -9.01 15.79 15.47
N GLY A 109 -9.67 15.85 14.31
CA GLY A 109 -9.41 16.84 13.27
C GLY A 109 -8.12 16.58 12.49
N ARG A 110 -7.44 15.44 12.69
CA ARG A 110 -6.15 15.13 12.03
C ARG A 110 -6.35 14.24 10.81
N ALA A 111 -5.56 14.48 9.78
CA ALA A 111 -5.51 13.62 8.60
C ALA A 111 -5.00 12.21 8.96
N ARG A 112 -5.62 11.17 8.38
CA ARG A 112 -5.30 9.76 8.64
C ARG A 112 -4.44 9.18 7.52
N CYS A 113 -3.40 8.45 7.90
CA CYS A 113 -2.65 7.63 6.95
C CYS A 113 -3.54 6.48 6.46
N HIS A 114 -3.56 6.27 5.15
CA HIS A 114 -4.37 5.25 4.50
C HIS A 114 -3.57 4.03 4.04
N CYS A 115 -2.38 3.83 4.61
CA CYS A 115 -1.68 2.55 4.50
C CYS A 115 -2.60 1.43 5.03
N PRO A 116 -2.76 0.30 4.32
CA PRO A 116 -3.65 -0.78 4.76
C PRO A 116 -3.39 -1.26 6.18
N LEU A 117 -2.12 -1.34 6.60
CA LEU A 117 -1.76 -1.74 7.97
C LEU A 117 -2.27 -0.75 9.02
N VAL A 118 -2.32 0.54 8.69
CA VAL A 118 -2.86 1.58 9.57
C VAL A 118 -4.38 1.55 9.57
N GLN A 119 -5.01 1.41 8.39
CA GLN A 119 -6.46 1.35 8.28
C GLN A 119 -7.07 0.15 8.99
N LEU A 120 -6.37 -0.99 8.99
CA LEU A 120 -6.75 -2.19 9.72
C LEU A 120 -6.44 -2.10 11.22
N GLY A 121 -5.90 -0.98 11.71
CA GLY A 121 -5.53 -0.80 13.11
C GLY A 121 -4.35 -1.66 13.58
N MET A 122 -3.60 -2.25 12.65
CA MET A 122 -2.49 -3.16 12.94
C MET A 122 -1.18 -2.41 13.24
N SER A 123 -1.04 -1.18 12.76
CA SER A 123 0.12 -0.33 13.06
C SER A 123 -0.23 1.15 13.17
N ASP A 124 0.65 1.89 13.85
CA ASP A 124 0.65 3.35 13.74
C ASP A 124 1.23 3.75 12.37
N PRO A 125 1.00 4.98 11.91
CA PRO A 125 1.65 5.49 10.70
C PRO A 125 3.18 5.46 10.82
N MET A 126 3.82 4.87 9.82
CA MET A 126 5.28 4.85 9.68
C MET A 126 5.66 5.76 8.50
N PRO A 127 6.34 6.90 8.72
CA PRO A 127 6.70 7.85 7.67
C PRO A 127 7.55 7.22 6.55
N GLU A 128 8.30 6.17 6.85
CA GLU A 128 9.13 5.44 5.89
C GLU A 128 8.29 4.61 4.90
N CYS A 129 7.07 4.23 5.27
CA CYS A 129 6.13 3.58 4.35
C CYS A 129 5.64 4.53 3.24
N CYS A 130 5.81 5.85 3.37
CA CYS A 130 5.45 6.77 2.30
C CYS A 130 6.30 6.57 1.03
N ASP A 131 7.54 6.13 1.17
CA ASP A 131 8.41 5.85 0.02
C ASP A 131 7.87 4.68 -0.80
N SER A 132 7.16 3.75 -0.14
CA SER A 132 6.44 2.68 -0.83
C SER A 132 5.29 3.20 -1.68
N GLY A 133 4.52 4.16 -1.15
CA GLY A 133 3.48 4.84 -1.93
C GLY A 133 4.04 5.55 -3.16
N ALA A 134 5.17 6.25 -3.01
CA ALA A 134 5.86 6.89 -4.13
C ALA A 134 6.42 5.89 -5.16
N ARG A 135 6.97 4.75 -4.73
CA ARG A 135 7.41 3.67 -5.64
C ARG A 135 6.24 3.03 -6.36
N LEU A 136 5.13 2.79 -5.67
CA LEU A 136 3.93 2.25 -6.27
C LEU A 136 3.39 3.20 -7.34
N ALA A 137 3.25 4.49 -7.03
CA ALA A 137 2.88 5.52 -8.00
C ALA A 137 3.82 5.49 -9.22
N ALA A 138 5.13 5.39 -9.00
CA ALA A 138 6.10 5.27 -10.08
C ALA A 138 5.89 4.02 -10.95
N LYS A 139 5.68 2.85 -10.35
CA LYS A 139 5.36 1.60 -11.07
C LYS A 139 4.09 1.75 -11.91
N MET A 140 3.04 2.36 -11.35
CA MET A 140 1.79 2.60 -12.06
C MET A 140 1.97 3.54 -13.27
N ILE A 141 2.62 4.69 -13.07
CA ILE A 141 2.88 5.67 -14.14
C ILE A 141 3.76 5.03 -15.22
N ALA A 142 4.80 4.30 -14.85
CA ALA A 142 5.67 3.61 -15.80
C ALA A 142 4.89 2.65 -16.69
N ALA A 143 4.02 1.84 -16.08
CA ALA A 143 3.18 0.88 -16.80
C ALA A 143 2.18 1.58 -17.73
N ALA A 144 1.48 2.61 -17.23
CA ALA A 144 0.43 3.30 -17.97
C ALA A 144 0.97 4.18 -19.12
N THR A 145 2.18 4.72 -18.98
CA THR A 145 2.83 5.57 -20.00
C THR A 145 3.81 4.81 -20.89
N ASN A 146 4.15 3.56 -20.54
CA ASN A 146 5.23 2.79 -21.14
C ASN A 146 6.58 3.54 -21.19
N LYS A 147 6.84 4.39 -20.19
CA LYS A 147 8.08 5.17 -20.07
C LYS A 147 8.86 4.76 -18.82
N PRO A 148 10.21 4.69 -18.88
CA PRO A 148 11.03 4.46 -17.69
C PRO A 148 10.91 5.61 -16.69
N VAL A 149 10.86 5.29 -15.40
CA VAL A 149 10.89 6.29 -14.32
C VAL A 149 12.31 6.85 -14.19
N GLU A 150 12.42 8.17 -14.14
CA GLU A 150 13.65 8.89 -13.83
C GLU A 150 13.75 9.17 -12.32
N LYS A 151 12.66 9.63 -11.70
CA LYS A 151 12.63 10.00 -10.29
C LYS A 151 11.24 9.80 -9.68
N THR A 152 11.19 9.47 -8.41
CA THR A 152 9.95 9.51 -7.62
C THR A 152 10.20 10.16 -6.26
N GLU A 153 9.21 10.88 -5.75
CA GLU A 153 9.31 11.68 -4.53
C GLU A 153 8.00 11.65 -3.74
N VAL A 154 8.12 11.67 -2.42
CA VAL A 154 7.01 12.00 -1.52
C VAL A 154 7.01 13.52 -1.35
N VAL A 155 6.01 14.19 -1.92
CA VAL A 155 5.86 15.65 -1.80
C VAL A 155 5.17 15.98 -0.48
N ASP A 156 4.03 15.35 -0.21
CA ASP A 156 3.25 15.52 1.02
C ASP A 156 2.67 14.19 1.51
N SER A 157 2.55 14.05 2.83
CA SER A 157 1.78 12.96 3.43
C SER A 157 1.34 13.28 4.86
N PRO A 158 0.24 12.68 5.36
CA PRO A 158 -0.16 12.83 6.76
C PRO A 158 0.90 12.36 7.74
N SER A 159 1.66 11.33 7.40
CA SER A 159 2.67 10.74 8.30
C SER A 159 4.04 11.41 8.22
N ARG A 160 4.41 12.02 7.08
CA ARG A 160 5.74 12.64 6.89
C ARG A 160 5.70 14.14 7.08
N THR A 161 4.72 14.82 6.50
CA THR A 161 4.62 16.30 6.51
C THR A 161 3.45 16.82 7.36
N GLY A 162 2.53 15.93 7.77
CA GLY A 162 1.31 16.32 8.47
C GLY A 162 0.23 16.89 7.55
N ALA A 163 0.44 16.84 6.22
CA ALA A 163 -0.52 17.32 5.24
C ALA A 163 -1.82 16.49 5.24
N SER A 164 -2.89 17.06 4.71
CA SER A 164 -4.19 16.39 4.56
C SER A 164 -4.26 15.46 3.33
N VAL A 165 -3.17 15.29 2.61
CA VAL A 165 -3.11 14.54 1.35
C VAL A 165 -1.90 13.63 1.34
N CYS A 166 -2.00 12.50 0.64
CA CYS A 166 -0.85 11.79 0.11
C CYS A 166 -0.56 12.34 -1.28
N HIS A 167 0.62 12.93 -1.48
CA HIS A 167 1.05 13.49 -2.76
C HIS A 167 2.39 12.88 -3.16
N TYR A 168 2.38 12.15 -4.26
CA TYR A 168 3.56 11.54 -4.86
C TYR A 168 3.84 12.17 -6.22
N ARG A 169 5.10 12.51 -6.46
CA ARG A 169 5.56 13.04 -7.74
C ARG A 169 6.41 12.01 -8.45
N VAL A 170 6.10 11.75 -9.70
CA VAL A 170 6.84 10.84 -10.57
C VAL A 170 7.32 11.61 -11.79
N ARG A 171 8.62 11.51 -12.09
CA ARG A 171 9.19 11.94 -13.36
C ARG A 171 9.56 10.72 -14.19
N VAL A 172 9.15 10.71 -15.45
CA VAL A 172 9.57 9.70 -16.42
C VAL A 172 10.59 10.28 -17.38
N LYS A 173 11.33 9.42 -18.10
CA LYS A 173 12.23 9.86 -19.16
C LYS A 173 11.42 10.34 -20.37
N SER A 174 11.83 11.47 -20.95
CA SER A 174 11.24 12.02 -22.17
C SER A 174 11.26 11.05 -23.34
#